data_AF-A0A510DZL8-F1
#
_entry.id   AF-A0A510DZL8-F1
#
_cell.length_a   1.000
_cell.length_b   1.000
_cell.length_c   1.000
_cell.angle_alpha   90.00
_cell.angle_beta   90.00
_cell.angle_gamma   90.00
#
_symmetry.space_group_name_H-M   'P 1'
#
loop_
_entity.id
_entity.type
_entity.pdbx_description
1 polymer ?
#
loop_
_entity_poly.entity_id
_entity_poly.type
_entity_poly.pdbx_seq_one_letter_code
_entity_poly.pdbx_strand_id
1 'polypeptide(L)'
;MYSLKFMKWGFLVFLSLIFAQVSMASINPYVDTQEYPFHSYAIGIASYGVYQKGNSMIPYFIKTDSVVGFVRVDSVNSENPFSIQLNVMLIVNDQTFWLQDVVVMNPSEDQFYLSSSVLNLTSLDSPLHNVSGDGSFIQGSDGQCYYVNYIGNYYYSLPFSFLPIINVTHSTSEVRILFGFKGIEGNCFDGKTVFFDNVVIHFPYVYRASIYVSGYNYLSDSSPYQGFSFYDAELVFGGEGNGKVVSFNQLEAFLSLYYQKDGKYVSFPSYFDFGSDTAEGTSNLVTHRVGNLFEVTTGRQSYYYLGRGEGSISVDGGKTLVVQNTISPIQSVILSFLLFILILASIFRKIISSI
;
A
#
# COMPACT_ATOMS: atom_id res chain seq x y z
N MET A 1 32.17 54.30 17.09
CA MET A 1 32.45 53.69 15.78
C MET A 1 32.45 52.15 15.88
N TYR A 2 31.33 51.54 16.29
CA TYR A 2 31.13 50.08 16.33
C TYR A 2 29.62 49.83 16.34
N SER A 3 28.93 49.77 15.18
CA SER A 3 27.55 49.25 15.14
C SER A 3 26.96 49.02 13.74
N LEU A 4 27.74 48.62 12.73
CA LEU A 4 27.14 48.24 11.43
C LEU A 4 27.70 46.96 10.80
N LYS A 5 28.80 46.40 11.34
CA LYS A 5 29.35 45.12 10.85
C LYS A 5 28.69 43.88 11.48
N PHE A 6 28.17 43.97 12.71
CA PHE A 6 27.50 42.85 13.37
C PHE A 6 26.09 42.55 12.80
N MET A 7 25.40 43.56 12.29
CA MET A 7 24.04 43.41 11.75
C MET A 7 24.00 42.67 10.40
N LYS A 8 25.07 42.77 9.59
CA LYS A 8 25.18 42.03 8.32
C LYS A 8 25.47 40.54 8.51
N TRP A 9 26.27 40.19 9.51
CA TRP A 9 26.57 38.79 9.84
C TRP A 9 25.39 38.11 10.55
N GLY A 10 24.70 38.81 11.45
CA GLY A 10 23.49 38.29 12.09
C GLY A 10 22.37 37.99 11.09
N PHE A 11 22.16 38.85 10.08
CA PHE A 11 21.14 38.65 9.04
C PHE A 11 21.51 37.52 8.06
N LEU A 12 22.79 37.32 7.75
CA LEU A 12 23.26 36.20 6.91
C LEU A 12 23.20 34.85 7.64
N VAL A 13 23.46 34.83 8.96
CA VAL A 13 23.29 33.62 9.79
C VAL A 13 21.81 33.30 10.00
N PHE A 14 20.96 34.32 10.15
CA PHE A 14 19.50 34.13 10.22
C PHE A 14 18.93 33.67 8.87
N LEU A 15 19.44 34.17 7.73
CA LEU A 15 19.10 33.64 6.40
C LEU A 15 19.64 32.22 6.22
N SER A 16 20.85 31.87 6.66
CA SER A 16 21.35 30.49 6.56
C SER A 16 20.60 29.51 7.47
N LEU A 17 20.02 29.99 8.58
CA LEU A 17 19.12 29.20 9.43
C LEU A 17 17.70 29.08 8.86
N ILE A 18 17.27 30.05 8.04
CA ILE A 18 16.00 29.97 7.27
C ILE A 18 16.17 29.15 5.97
N PHE A 19 17.39 29.08 5.41
CA PHE A 19 17.75 28.25 4.25
C PHE A 19 18.34 26.89 4.62
N ALA A 20 18.60 26.62 5.90
CA ALA A 20 18.46 25.29 6.46
C ALA A 20 16.96 24.99 6.51
N GLN A 21 16.33 24.91 5.33
CA GLN A 21 15.23 23.99 5.16
C GLN A 21 15.77 22.69 5.71
N VAL A 22 15.23 22.27 6.85
CA VAL A 22 15.15 20.87 7.18
C VAL A 22 14.57 20.26 5.91
N SER A 23 15.41 19.70 5.04
CA SER A 23 14.93 18.71 4.11
C SER A 23 14.37 17.67 5.05
N MET A 24 13.05 17.66 5.25
CA MET A 24 12.44 16.59 6.02
C MET A 24 12.95 15.33 5.33
N ALA A 25 13.80 14.58 6.03
CA ALA A 25 14.46 13.43 5.45
C ALA A 25 13.33 12.50 5.03
N SER A 26 13.18 12.31 3.73
CA SER A 26 12.24 11.33 3.22
C SER A 26 12.65 9.96 3.75
N ILE A 27 11.67 9.12 4.04
CA ILE A 27 11.97 7.73 4.35
C ILE A 27 12.72 7.07 3.19
N ASN A 28 13.44 6.01 3.51
CA ASN A 28 14.06 5.11 2.55
C ASN A 28 13.33 3.76 2.64
N PRO A 29 12.48 3.39 1.67
CA PRO A 29 11.81 2.09 1.65
C PRO A 29 12.78 0.89 1.71
N TYR A 30 14.03 1.09 1.30
CA TYR A 30 15.04 0.05 1.30
C TYR A 30 15.73 -0.17 2.63
N VAL A 31 15.47 0.65 3.65
CA VAL A 31 16.23 0.60 4.91
C VAL A 31 16.21 -0.80 5.53
N ASP A 32 15.04 -1.44 5.59
CA ASP A 32 14.91 -2.79 6.14
C ASP A 32 15.66 -3.80 5.27
N THR A 33 15.46 -3.78 3.94
CA THR A 33 16.12 -4.71 3.01
C THR A 33 17.65 -4.58 2.99
N GLN A 34 18.17 -3.40 3.37
CA GLN A 34 19.60 -3.12 3.46
C GLN A 34 20.17 -3.54 4.81
N GLU A 35 19.42 -3.34 5.89
CA GLU A 35 19.82 -3.73 7.24
C GLU A 35 19.71 -5.25 7.47
N TYR A 36 18.70 -5.89 6.87
CA TYR A 36 18.39 -7.32 7.02
C TYR A 36 18.34 -8.03 5.66
N PRO A 37 19.46 -8.14 4.93
CA PRO A 37 19.51 -8.67 3.55
C PRO A 37 19.17 -10.16 3.42
N PHE A 38 19.05 -10.89 4.55
CA PHE A 38 18.66 -12.31 4.59
C PHE A 38 17.20 -12.51 5.01
N HIS A 39 16.48 -11.43 5.32
CA HIS A 39 15.05 -11.48 5.61
C HIS A 39 14.27 -11.72 4.31
N SER A 40 13.24 -12.57 4.39
CA SER A 40 12.34 -12.85 3.27
C SER A 40 11.13 -11.94 3.40
N TYR A 41 11.02 -10.94 2.54
CA TYR A 41 9.92 -9.98 2.59
C TYR A 41 8.67 -10.51 1.87
N ALA A 42 7.53 -9.96 2.23
CA ALA A 42 6.31 -10.10 1.45
C ALA A 42 6.49 -9.43 0.07
N ILE A 43 6.01 -10.08 -0.99
CA ILE A 43 6.17 -9.61 -2.37
C ILE A 43 4.81 -9.24 -2.96
N GLY A 44 4.73 -8.11 -3.65
CA GLY A 44 3.50 -7.61 -4.24
C GLY A 44 3.67 -6.17 -4.65
N ILE A 45 2.81 -5.28 -4.16
CA ILE A 45 2.94 -3.83 -4.36
C ILE A 45 2.77 -3.06 -3.06
N ALA A 46 3.67 -2.12 -2.77
CA ALA A 46 3.55 -1.22 -1.63
C ALA A 46 3.76 0.24 -2.04
N SER A 47 2.99 1.13 -1.43
CA SER A 47 3.07 2.58 -1.59
C SER A 47 3.55 3.21 -0.29
N TYR A 48 4.86 3.43 -0.19
CA TYR A 48 5.53 4.05 0.96
C TYR A 48 5.34 5.58 1.08
N GLY A 49 4.56 6.22 0.21
CA GLY A 49 4.47 7.69 0.23
C GLY A 49 5.71 8.41 -0.31
N VAL A 50 6.57 7.73 -1.08
CA VAL A 50 7.73 8.35 -1.75
C VAL A 50 7.79 7.99 -3.24
N TYR A 51 8.20 8.93 -4.10
CA TYR A 51 8.65 8.61 -5.45
C TYR A 51 10.16 8.40 -5.44
N GLN A 52 10.65 7.48 -6.26
CA GLN A 52 12.07 7.38 -6.55
C GLN A 52 12.41 8.07 -7.87
N LYS A 53 13.37 9.00 -7.82
CA LYS A 53 13.95 9.66 -8.99
C LYS A 53 15.47 9.54 -8.93
N GLY A 54 16.02 8.53 -9.60
CA GLY A 54 17.43 8.15 -9.43
C GLY A 54 17.67 7.70 -7.98
N ASN A 55 18.61 8.35 -7.29
CA ASN A 55 18.93 8.07 -5.88
C ASN A 55 18.14 8.96 -4.89
N SER A 56 17.25 9.83 -5.38
CA SER A 56 16.48 10.73 -4.53
C SER A 56 15.08 10.18 -4.29
N MET A 57 14.67 10.18 -3.02
CA MET A 57 13.30 9.92 -2.60
C MET A 57 12.56 11.25 -2.45
N ILE A 58 11.40 11.36 -3.08
CA ILE A 58 10.56 12.57 -3.06
C ILE A 58 9.27 12.21 -2.30
N PRO A 59 9.08 12.72 -1.08
CA PRO A 59 7.95 12.33 -0.25
C PRO A 59 6.65 12.99 -0.68
N TYR A 60 5.55 12.28 -0.45
CA TYR A 60 4.18 12.73 -0.50
C TYR A 60 3.41 12.11 0.67
N PHE A 61 2.17 12.56 0.87
CA PHE A 61 1.28 11.94 1.83
C PHE A 61 -0.13 11.81 1.25
N ILE A 62 -0.89 10.84 1.76
CA ILE A 62 -2.30 10.61 1.46
C ILE A 62 -3.04 10.45 2.77
N LYS A 63 -4.22 11.08 2.84
CA LYS A 63 -5.25 10.78 3.82
C LYS A 63 -6.48 10.30 3.06
N THR A 64 -7.02 9.16 3.46
CA THR A 64 -8.19 8.56 2.84
C THR A 64 -9.03 7.84 3.89
N ASP A 65 -10.31 7.71 3.61
CA ASP A 65 -11.23 6.92 4.44
C ASP A 65 -11.40 5.51 3.86
N SER A 66 -10.80 5.21 2.71
CA SER A 66 -10.92 3.90 2.08
C SER A 66 -9.73 3.54 1.18
N VAL A 67 -9.38 2.25 1.22
CA VAL A 67 -8.39 1.61 0.35
C VAL A 67 -8.97 0.31 -0.21
N VAL A 68 -8.72 0.06 -1.49
CA VAL A 68 -9.19 -1.12 -2.21
C VAL A 68 -8.04 -1.73 -3.02
N GLY A 69 -7.85 -3.03 -2.88
CA GLY A 69 -6.99 -3.82 -3.75
C GLY A 69 -7.77 -4.44 -4.89
N PHE A 70 -7.09 -4.75 -6.00
CA PHE A 70 -7.56 -5.70 -7.00
C PHE A 70 -6.56 -6.84 -7.06
N VAL A 71 -7.07 -8.05 -7.04
CA VAL A 71 -6.28 -9.27 -7.11
C VAL A 71 -6.90 -10.20 -8.15
N ARG A 72 -6.07 -10.77 -9.00
CA ARG A 72 -6.40 -11.91 -9.87
C ARG A 72 -5.25 -12.90 -9.81
N VAL A 73 -5.52 -14.14 -9.44
CA VAL A 73 -4.57 -15.26 -9.46
C VAL A 73 -4.97 -16.16 -10.62
N ASP A 74 -4.11 -16.27 -11.62
CA ASP A 74 -4.33 -17.11 -12.80
C ASP A 74 -3.70 -18.50 -12.64
N SER A 75 -2.56 -18.59 -11.95
CA SER A 75 -1.94 -19.86 -11.57
C SER A 75 -1.26 -19.79 -10.20
N VAL A 76 -1.32 -20.87 -9.42
CA VAL A 76 -0.60 -20.96 -8.13
C VAL A 76 -0.19 -22.39 -7.79
N ASN A 77 1.03 -22.55 -7.29
CA ASN A 77 1.58 -23.74 -6.66
C ASN A 77 2.59 -23.29 -5.60
N SER A 78 2.23 -23.42 -4.33
CA SER A 78 3.06 -23.09 -3.17
C SER A 78 3.30 -24.33 -2.31
N GLU A 79 4.39 -24.32 -1.53
CA GLU A 79 4.74 -25.45 -0.65
C GLU A 79 3.78 -25.60 0.54
N ASN A 80 3.16 -24.50 0.97
CA ASN A 80 2.25 -24.42 2.11
C ASN A 80 1.13 -23.40 1.82
N PRO A 81 0.07 -23.34 2.64
CA PRO A 81 -0.88 -22.23 2.56
C PRO A 81 -0.18 -20.88 2.65
N PHE A 82 -0.74 -19.90 1.95
CA PHE A 82 -0.20 -18.54 1.85
C PHE A 82 -1.32 -17.52 2.03
N SER A 83 -0.97 -16.26 2.12
CA SER A 83 -1.91 -15.17 2.26
C SER A 83 -1.71 -14.09 1.20
N ILE A 84 -2.80 -13.42 0.86
CA ILE A 84 -2.83 -12.16 0.12
C ILE A 84 -3.35 -11.11 1.10
N GLN A 85 -2.52 -10.14 1.43
CA GLN A 85 -2.72 -9.21 2.53
C GLN A 85 -2.83 -7.79 1.99
N LEU A 86 -3.94 -7.11 2.29
CA LEU A 86 -4.07 -5.66 2.17
C LEU A 86 -3.80 -5.05 3.54
N ASN A 87 -2.64 -4.43 3.71
CA ASN A 87 -2.22 -3.78 4.95
C ASN A 87 -2.21 -2.27 4.78
N VAL A 88 -2.75 -1.54 5.78
CA VAL A 88 -2.76 -0.07 5.79
C VAL A 88 -2.58 0.48 7.21
N MET A 89 -2.04 1.69 7.30
CA MET A 89 -1.95 2.42 8.57
C MET A 89 -3.12 3.37 8.77
N LEU A 90 -3.80 3.26 9.91
CA LEU A 90 -4.84 4.16 10.37
C LEU A 90 -4.30 5.07 11.47
N ILE A 91 -4.44 6.39 11.28
CA ILE A 91 -4.23 7.37 12.35
C ILE A 91 -5.56 7.71 12.98
N VAL A 92 -5.67 7.60 14.31
CA VAL A 92 -6.79 8.15 15.09
C VAL A 92 -6.22 9.05 16.18
N ASN A 93 -6.56 10.34 16.16
CA ASN A 93 -5.90 11.32 17.02
C ASN A 93 -4.36 11.14 16.92
N ASP A 94 -3.67 10.93 18.05
CA ASP A 94 -2.22 10.72 18.11
C ASP A 94 -1.83 9.24 18.19
N GLN A 95 -2.77 8.33 17.89
CA GLN A 95 -2.56 6.88 17.88
C GLN A 95 -2.45 6.34 16.45
N THR A 96 -1.63 5.31 16.27
CA THR A 96 -1.46 4.58 15.01
C THR A 96 -1.97 3.16 15.17
N PHE A 97 -2.74 2.69 14.19
CA PHE A 97 -3.24 1.33 14.12
C PHE A 97 -2.83 0.72 12.79
N TRP A 98 -2.42 -0.54 12.82
CA TRP A 98 -2.24 -1.35 11.63
C TRP A 98 -3.53 -2.14 11.39
N LEU A 99 -4.04 -2.02 10.17
CA LEU A 99 -5.24 -2.71 9.71
C LEU A 99 -4.84 -3.66 8.59
N GLN A 100 -5.30 -4.90 8.69
CA GLN A 100 -4.97 -5.94 7.74
C GLN A 100 -6.25 -6.68 7.31
N ASP A 101 -6.51 -6.74 6.00
CA ASP A 101 -7.54 -7.55 5.34
C ASP A 101 -6.86 -8.67 4.55
N VAL A 102 -7.10 -9.92 4.92
CA VAL A 102 -6.36 -11.08 4.42
C VAL A 102 -7.28 -12.10 3.77
N VAL A 103 -6.86 -12.57 2.60
CA VAL A 103 -7.34 -13.80 2.01
C VAL A 103 -6.27 -14.86 2.18
N VAL A 104 -6.52 -15.84 3.05
CA VAL A 104 -5.61 -16.97 3.23
C VAL A 104 -6.05 -18.10 2.30
N MET A 105 -5.14 -18.61 1.49
CA MET A 105 -5.38 -19.64 0.49
C MET A 105 -4.64 -20.92 0.85
N ASN A 106 -5.35 -22.05 0.76
CA ASN A 106 -4.79 -23.40 0.83
C ASN A 106 -4.90 -24.08 -0.54
N PRO A 107 -3.82 -24.09 -1.35
CA PRO A 107 -3.83 -24.73 -2.67
C PRO A 107 -4.00 -26.23 -2.66
N SER A 108 -3.70 -26.91 -1.56
CA SER A 108 -3.86 -28.37 -1.47
C SER A 108 -5.31 -28.81 -1.34
N GLU A 109 -6.18 -27.90 -0.88
CA GLU A 109 -7.59 -28.18 -0.61
C GLU A 109 -8.54 -27.34 -1.49
N ASP A 110 -7.99 -26.50 -2.38
CA ASP A 110 -8.74 -25.51 -3.16
C ASP A 110 -9.63 -24.62 -2.28
N GLN A 111 -9.15 -24.31 -1.07
CA GLN A 111 -9.89 -23.55 -0.07
C GLN A 111 -9.28 -22.19 0.24
N PHE A 112 -10.12 -21.25 0.65
CA PHE A 112 -9.70 -19.99 1.23
C PHE A 112 -10.58 -19.60 2.42
N TYR A 113 -10.03 -18.76 3.29
CA TYR A 113 -10.78 -18.07 4.32
C TYR A 113 -10.37 -16.60 4.37
N LEU A 114 -11.25 -15.78 4.94
CA LEU A 114 -11.04 -14.35 5.13
C LEU A 114 -10.61 -14.12 6.57
N SER A 115 -9.63 -13.26 6.78
CA SER A 115 -9.16 -12.85 8.09
C SER A 115 -8.98 -11.34 8.12
N SER A 116 -9.36 -10.72 9.22
CA SER A 116 -9.08 -9.30 9.49
C SER A 116 -8.26 -9.19 10.76
N SER A 117 -7.41 -8.17 10.83
CA SER A 117 -6.62 -7.88 12.02
C SER A 117 -6.51 -6.39 12.27
N VAL A 118 -6.56 -6.02 13.55
CA VAL A 118 -6.32 -4.66 14.04
C VAL A 118 -5.29 -4.75 15.16
N LEU A 119 -4.20 -4.00 15.00
CA LEU A 119 -3.14 -3.85 16.00
C LEU A 119 -2.92 -2.37 16.32
N ASN A 120 -2.66 -2.04 17.58
CA ASN A 120 -2.31 -0.69 17.99
C ASN A 120 -0.78 -0.53 17.98
N LEU A 121 -0.26 0.24 17.02
CA LEU A 121 1.18 0.51 16.84
C LEU A 121 1.62 1.83 17.47
N THR A 122 0.83 2.41 18.38
CA THR A 122 1.19 3.68 19.03
C THR A 122 2.47 3.57 19.86
N SER A 123 2.72 2.39 20.46
CA SER A 123 3.96 2.05 21.15
C SER A 123 4.09 0.53 21.31
N LEU A 124 5.28 0.08 21.70
CA LEU A 124 5.67 -1.32 21.95
C LEU A 124 4.63 -2.22 22.61
N ASP A 125 3.96 -1.70 23.62
CA ASP A 125 3.00 -2.42 24.44
C ASP A 125 1.65 -1.72 24.45
N SER A 126 1.33 -0.96 23.40
CA SER A 126 0.08 -0.20 23.32
C SER A 126 -1.10 -1.16 23.26
N PRO A 127 -1.89 -1.28 24.33
CA PRO A 127 -2.96 -2.23 24.33
C PRO A 127 -4.09 -1.76 23.40
N LEU A 128 -4.70 -2.71 22.71
CA LEU A 128 -5.94 -2.47 22.01
C LEU A 128 -7.09 -2.66 23.03
N HIS A 129 -7.74 -1.57 23.42
CA HIS A 129 -8.83 -1.55 24.39
C HIS A 129 -10.10 -0.95 23.80
N ASN A 130 -11.25 -1.31 24.39
CA ASN A 130 -12.56 -0.81 23.99
C ASN A 130 -12.87 -1.03 22.50
N VAL A 131 -12.49 -2.21 22.00
CA VAL A 131 -12.82 -2.66 20.65
C VAL A 131 -13.99 -3.63 20.71
N SER A 132 -14.94 -3.46 19.80
CA SER A 132 -16.03 -4.40 19.57
C SER A 132 -16.07 -4.80 18.09
N GLY A 133 -16.55 -6.00 17.83
CA GLY A 133 -16.64 -6.60 16.50
C GLY A 133 -16.89 -8.11 16.64
N ASP A 134 -16.88 -8.85 15.54
CA ASP A 134 -17.20 -10.28 15.52
C ASP A 134 -16.00 -11.17 15.88
N GLY A 135 -14.81 -10.59 15.97
CA GLY A 135 -13.55 -11.25 16.26
C GLY A 135 -13.24 -11.44 17.75
N SER A 136 -12.00 -11.81 18.02
CA SER A 136 -11.45 -12.08 19.34
C SER A 136 -10.08 -11.45 19.52
N PHE A 137 -9.68 -11.23 20.78
CA PHE A 137 -8.33 -10.81 21.10
C PHE A 137 -7.41 -12.02 21.17
N ILE A 138 -6.29 -11.96 20.45
CA ILE A 138 -5.25 -12.99 20.44
C ILE A 138 -3.94 -12.35 20.85
N GLN A 139 -3.19 -13.01 21.72
CA GLN A 139 -1.81 -12.63 22.00
C GLN A 139 -0.91 -13.27 20.93
N GLY A 140 -0.22 -12.46 20.14
CA GLY A 140 0.76 -12.94 19.16
C GLY A 140 1.99 -13.52 19.84
N SER A 141 2.79 -14.23 19.05
CA SER A 141 4.09 -14.76 19.48
C SER A 141 5.09 -13.67 19.85
N ASP A 142 4.80 -12.45 19.41
CA ASP A 142 5.55 -11.24 19.64
C ASP A 142 5.20 -10.58 21.00
N GLY A 143 4.17 -11.08 21.69
CA GLY A 143 3.68 -10.58 22.98
C GLY A 143 2.55 -9.55 22.87
N GLN A 144 2.28 -9.02 21.67
CA GLN A 144 1.24 -8.02 21.44
C GLN A 144 -0.15 -8.64 21.36
N CYS A 145 -1.17 -7.85 21.69
CA CYS A 145 -2.56 -8.26 21.60
C CYS A 145 -3.19 -7.69 20.32
N TYR A 146 -3.66 -8.59 19.47
CA TYR A 146 -4.33 -8.31 18.21
C TYR A 146 -5.83 -8.51 18.41
N TYR A 147 -6.65 -7.64 17.82
CA TYR A 147 -8.01 -8.04 17.49
C TYR A 147 -7.96 -8.77 16.14
N VAL A 148 -8.53 -9.97 16.08
CA VAL A 148 -8.55 -10.80 14.87
C VAL A 148 -9.94 -11.40 14.68
N ASN A 149 -10.44 -11.39 13.45
CA ASN A 149 -11.62 -12.15 13.06
C ASN A 149 -11.27 -13.07 11.88
N TYR A 150 -11.90 -14.23 11.81
CA TYR A 150 -11.76 -15.15 10.69
C TYR A 150 -13.11 -15.74 10.32
N ILE A 151 -13.40 -15.76 9.02
CA ILE A 151 -14.60 -16.43 8.48
C ILE A 151 -14.22 -17.27 7.26
N GLY A 152 -14.88 -18.40 7.08
CA GLY A 152 -14.79 -19.13 5.81
C GLY A 152 -14.58 -20.62 5.93
N ASN A 153 -13.57 -21.12 5.21
CA ASN A 153 -13.48 -22.44 4.57
C ASN A 153 -14.34 -22.53 3.30
N TYR A 154 -14.17 -21.54 2.42
CA TYR A 154 -14.80 -21.49 1.11
C TYR A 154 -13.93 -22.19 0.07
N TYR A 155 -14.53 -22.67 -1.01
CA TYR A 155 -13.80 -23.19 -2.16
C TYR A 155 -13.53 -22.09 -3.19
N TYR A 156 -12.39 -22.18 -3.87
CA TYR A 156 -12.08 -21.35 -5.04
C TYR A 156 -11.72 -22.19 -6.26
N SER A 157 -11.72 -21.56 -7.42
CA SER A 157 -11.16 -22.10 -8.66
C SER A 157 -10.34 -21.03 -9.36
N LEU A 158 -9.31 -21.44 -10.10
CA LEU A 158 -8.54 -20.51 -10.92
C LEU A 158 -9.23 -20.29 -12.29
N PRO A 159 -9.24 -19.06 -12.83
CA PRO A 159 -8.70 -17.85 -12.22
C PRO A 159 -9.54 -17.37 -11.01
N PHE A 160 -8.86 -16.97 -9.94
CA PHE A 160 -9.46 -16.48 -8.70
C PHE A 160 -9.25 -14.98 -8.60
N SER A 161 -10.31 -14.17 -8.64
CA SER A 161 -10.19 -12.72 -8.58
C SER A 161 -11.21 -12.05 -7.66
N PHE A 162 -10.76 -11.00 -6.98
CA PHE A 162 -11.52 -10.30 -5.94
C PHE A 162 -10.95 -8.90 -5.65
N LEU A 163 -11.70 -8.13 -4.86
CA LEU A 163 -11.24 -6.88 -4.25
C LEU A 163 -11.28 -6.99 -2.71
N PRO A 164 -10.14 -6.93 -2.00
CA PRO A 164 -10.14 -6.60 -0.57
C PRO A 164 -10.41 -5.11 -0.36
N ILE A 165 -11.14 -4.75 0.70
CA ILE A 165 -11.68 -3.41 0.93
C ILE A 165 -11.56 -3.08 2.42
N ILE A 166 -10.85 -1.98 2.74
CA ILE A 166 -10.82 -1.41 4.09
C ILE A 166 -11.47 -0.03 4.03
N ASN A 167 -12.58 0.14 4.75
CA ASN A 167 -13.25 1.44 4.92
C ASN A 167 -13.18 1.89 6.37
N VAL A 168 -12.93 3.17 6.58
CA VAL A 168 -12.88 3.82 7.88
C VAL A 168 -13.90 4.94 7.92
N THR A 169 -14.71 4.96 8.97
CA THR A 169 -15.57 6.11 9.30
C THR A 169 -15.40 6.44 10.77
N HIS A 170 -15.73 7.66 11.16
CA HIS A 170 -15.66 8.03 12.57
C HIS A 170 -16.77 8.99 12.96
N SER A 171 -17.13 8.95 14.24
CA SER A 171 -17.90 9.99 14.93
C SER A 171 -17.01 10.66 15.96
N THR A 172 -17.57 11.49 16.84
CA THR A 172 -16.82 12.09 17.95
C THR A 172 -16.39 11.10 19.02
N SER A 173 -16.93 9.87 19.05
CA SER A 173 -16.67 8.89 20.14
C SER A 173 -16.29 7.50 19.66
N GLU A 174 -16.29 7.24 18.35
CA GLU A 174 -15.92 5.94 17.81
C GLU A 174 -15.27 6.07 16.44
N VAL A 175 -14.37 5.13 16.15
CA VAL A 175 -13.86 4.85 14.80
C VAL A 175 -14.34 3.47 14.40
N ARG A 176 -14.96 3.38 13.23
CA ARG A 176 -15.49 2.16 12.65
C ARG A 176 -14.65 1.76 11.45
N ILE A 177 -14.21 0.51 11.42
CA ILE A 177 -13.41 -0.11 10.36
C ILE A 177 -14.24 -1.26 9.78
N LEU A 178 -14.52 -1.20 8.48
CA LEU A 178 -15.18 -2.28 7.75
C LEU A 178 -14.16 -2.99 6.87
N PHE A 179 -14.05 -4.30 7.06
CA PHE A 179 -13.26 -5.20 6.23
C PHE A 179 -14.18 -5.91 5.24
N GLY A 180 -13.79 -5.97 3.97
CA GLY A 180 -14.69 -6.31 2.89
C GLY A 180 -14.04 -7.10 1.78
N PHE A 181 -14.77 -8.08 1.26
CA PHE A 181 -14.38 -8.90 0.13
C PHE A 181 -15.43 -8.77 -0.98
N LYS A 182 -15.01 -8.34 -2.17
CA LYS A 182 -15.85 -8.36 -3.37
C LYS A 182 -15.37 -9.45 -4.34
N GLY A 183 -16.16 -10.50 -4.51
CA GLY A 183 -15.85 -11.57 -5.47
C GLY A 183 -16.04 -11.11 -6.91
N ILE A 184 -15.10 -11.47 -7.78
CA ILE A 184 -15.14 -11.17 -9.21
C ILE A 184 -15.26 -12.46 -10.02
N GLU A 185 -14.36 -13.42 -9.79
CA GLU A 185 -14.32 -14.71 -10.49
C GLU A 185 -13.75 -15.80 -9.58
N GLY A 186 -14.27 -17.02 -9.73
CA GLY A 186 -13.67 -18.22 -9.17
C GLY A 186 -13.91 -18.40 -7.67
N ASN A 187 -14.94 -17.75 -7.11
CA ASN A 187 -15.25 -17.81 -5.68
C ASN A 187 -16.76 -17.74 -5.40
N CYS A 188 -17.18 -18.12 -4.19
CA CYS A 188 -18.60 -18.18 -3.82
C CYS A 188 -19.30 -16.79 -3.69
N PHE A 189 -18.54 -15.70 -3.78
CA PHE A 189 -19.02 -14.33 -3.71
C PHE A 189 -18.98 -13.60 -5.06
N ASP A 190 -18.86 -14.32 -6.18
CA ASP A 190 -18.82 -13.72 -7.52
C ASP A 190 -19.97 -12.72 -7.74
N GLY A 191 -19.60 -11.48 -8.07
CA GLY A 191 -20.53 -10.37 -8.28
C GLY A 191 -21.12 -9.76 -7.00
N LYS A 192 -20.72 -10.23 -5.82
CA LYS A 192 -21.21 -9.78 -4.50
C LYS A 192 -20.08 -9.16 -3.70
N THR A 193 -20.47 -8.29 -2.78
CA THR A 193 -19.58 -7.73 -1.76
C THR A 193 -20.07 -8.20 -0.40
N VAL A 194 -19.15 -8.71 0.42
CA VAL A 194 -19.39 -9.12 1.80
C VAL A 194 -18.48 -8.31 2.69
N PHE A 195 -19.07 -7.56 3.61
CA PHE A 195 -18.34 -6.98 4.73
C PHE A 195 -18.36 -8.00 5.86
N PHE A 196 -17.23 -8.65 6.08
CA PHE A 196 -17.15 -9.82 6.97
C PHE A 196 -16.76 -9.47 8.40
N ASP A 197 -16.32 -8.24 8.62
CA ASP A 197 -16.03 -7.73 9.95
C ASP A 197 -16.31 -6.23 10.02
N ASN A 198 -16.81 -5.80 11.18
CA ASN A 198 -17.21 -4.44 11.49
C ASN A 198 -16.65 -4.07 12.86
N VAL A 199 -15.41 -3.63 12.85
CA VAL A 199 -14.65 -3.32 14.06
C VAL A 199 -14.96 -1.89 14.49
N VAL A 200 -15.28 -1.70 15.76
CA VAL A 200 -15.51 -0.38 16.36
C VAL A 200 -14.54 -0.18 17.52
N ILE A 201 -13.70 0.85 17.41
CA ILE A 201 -12.79 1.29 18.46
C ILE A 201 -13.42 2.52 19.14
N HIS A 202 -13.70 2.43 20.43
CA HIS A 202 -14.29 3.53 21.19
C HIS A 202 -13.22 4.46 21.78
N PHE A 203 -13.42 5.77 21.58
CA PHE A 203 -12.55 6.81 22.09
C PHE A 203 -13.33 7.81 22.95
N PRO A 204 -12.71 8.42 23.97
CA PRO A 204 -13.35 9.52 24.71
C PRO A 204 -13.71 10.71 23.81
N TYR A 205 -12.85 11.00 22.83
CA TYR A 205 -13.07 12.03 21.82
C TYR A 205 -12.20 11.75 20.59
N VAL A 206 -12.80 11.74 19.40
CA VAL A 206 -12.10 11.63 18.11
C VAL A 206 -12.16 12.98 17.39
N TYR A 207 -10.99 13.55 17.08
CA TYR A 207 -10.88 14.78 16.29
C TYR A 207 -10.28 14.55 14.90
N ARG A 208 -9.69 13.38 14.66
CA ARG A 208 -9.26 12.92 13.34
C ARG A 208 -9.22 11.39 13.31
N ALA A 209 -9.69 10.80 12.21
CA ALA A 209 -9.38 9.43 11.85
C ALA A 209 -9.23 9.34 10.33
N SER A 210 -8.15 8.73 9.84
CA SER A 210 -7.92 8.50 8.41
C SER A 210 -6.86 7.44 8.19
N ILE A 211 -7.01 6.61 7.16
CA ILE A 211 -5.91 5.83 6.61
C ILE A 211 -4.85 6.81 6.09
N TYR A 212 -3.59 6.56 6.42
CA TYR A 212 -2.50 7.49 6.24
C TYR A 212 -1.29 6.83 5.60
N VAL A 213 -0.89 7.37 4.45
CA VAL A 213 0.38 7.02 3.78
C VAL A 213 1.27 8.24 3.77
N SER A 214 2.53 8.14 4.18
CA SER A 214 3.45 9.27 4.29
C SER A 214 4.90 8.88 4.13
N GLY A 215 5.57 9.49 3.15
CA GLY A 215 7.01 9.37 2.98
C GLY A 215 7.85 10.33 3.83
N TYR A 216 7.23 11.13 4.70
CA TYR A 216 7.92 12.17 5.46
C TYR A 216 8.51 11.68 6.78
N ASN A 217 8.09 10.51 7.24
CA ASN A 217 8.42 10.01 8.56
C ASN A 217 8.15 8.51 8.64
N TYR A 218 8.99 7.80 9.38
CA TYR A 218 8.70 6.43 9.83
C TYR A 218 7.65 6.46 10.94
N LEU A 219 7.10 5.30 11.29
CA LEU A 219 6.36 5.13 12.56
C LEU A 219 7.29 5.54 13.72
N SER A 220 6.80 6.38 14.63
CA SER A 220 7.62 6.84 15.77
C SER A 220 7.79 5.73 16.81
N ASP A 221 8.98 5.64 17.40
CA ASP A 221 9.36 4.72 18.47
C ASP A 221 9.26 3.24 18.11
N SER A 222 10.24 2.81 17.29
CA SER A 222 10.86 1.48 17.33
C SER A 222 9.91 0.36 17.74
N SER A 223 9.04 -0.07 16.83
CA SER A 223 8.61 -1.47 16.87
C SER A 223 9.89 -2.34 16.89
N PRO A 224 10.13 -3.22 17.89
CA PRO A 224 11.25 -4.16 17.91
C PRO A 224 11.04 -5.24 16.84
N TYR A 225 9.86 -5.22 16.22
CA TYR A 225 9.44 -6.14 15.21
C TYR A 225 9.91 -5.61 13.87
N GLN A 226 10.92 -6.31 13.36
CA GLN A 226 11.40 -6.21 11.99
C GLN A 226 10.17 -6.33 11.07
N GLY A 227 9.80 -5.23 10.41
CA GLY A 227 8.66 -5.18 9.50
C GLY A 227 7.42 -4.43 10.00
N PHE A 228 7.54 -3.38 10.83
CA PHE A 228 6.46 -2.38 10.99
C PHE A 228 7.07 -1.00 11.20
N SER A 229 7.42 -0.33 10.11
CA SER A 229 8.24 0.90 10.17
C SER A 229 7.63 2.07 9.40
N PHE A 230 6.58 1.83 8.61
CA PHE A 230 6.16 2.80 7.61
C PHE A 230 4.71 3.26 7.80
N TYR A 231 4.43 4.46 7.30
CA TYR A 231 3.07 4.88 7.02
C TYR A 231 2.81 4.54 5.55
N ASP A 232 2.46 3.29 5.27
CA ASP A 232 2.26 2.81 3.91
C ASP A 232 0.88 2.18 3.69
N ALA A 233 0.68 1.74 2.45
CA ALA A 233 -0.40 0.86 2.06
C ALA A 233 0.20 -0.19 1.12
N GLU A 234 -0.02 -1.46 1.42
CA GLU A 234 0.57 -2.57 0.69
C GLU A 234 -0.47 -3.65 0.37
N LEU A 235 -0.32 -4.27 -0.80
CA LEU A 235 -1.08 -5.43 -1.23
C LEU A 235 -0.07 -6.49 -1.65
N VAL A 236 0.14 -7.47 -0.78
CA VAL A 236 1.29 -8.38 -0.85
C VAL A 236 0.92 -9.83 -0.60
N PHE A 237 1.74 -10.73 -1.14
CA PHE A 237 1.73 -12.14 -0.81
C PHE A 237 2.65 -12.38 0.39
N GLY A 238 2.23 -13.25 1.30
CA GLY A 238 2.99 -13.69 2.47
C GLY A 238 2.65 -15.13 2.88
N GLY A 239 3.29 -15.65 3.92
CA GLY A 239 2.86 -16.88 4.58
C GLY A 239 1.46 -16.76 5.21
N GLU A 240 0.89 -17.88 5.64
CA GLU A 240 -0.47 -17.91 6.24
C GLU A 240 -0.63 -17.21 7.60
N GLY A 241 0.46 -16.71 8.19
CA GLY A 241 0.46 -16.01 9.49
C GLY A 241 1.61 -16.45 10.41
N ASN A 242 1.74 -15.78 11.56
CA ASN A 242 2.76 -16.03 12.60
C ASN A 242 4.21 -15.89 12.08
N GLY A 243 4.46 -14.94 11.19
CA GLY A 243 5.80 -14.67 10.64
C GLY A 243 6.32 -15.76 9.70
N LYS A 244 5.44 -16.61 9.17
CA LYS A 244 5.82 -17.68 8.25
C LYS A 244 6.28 -17.11 6.90
N VAL A 245 7.32 -17.74 6.36
CA VAL A 245 7.79 -17.53 4.99
C VAL A 245 7.29 -18.68 4.12
N VAL A 246 6.71 -18.38 2.97
CA VAL A 246 6.21 -19.39 2.01
C VAL A 246 6.95 -19.31 0.68
N SER A 247 7.31 -20.47 0.14
CA SER A 247 7.96 -20.62 -1.17
C SER A 247 6.94 -20.96 -2.25
N PHE A 248 7.08 -20.33 -3.41
CA PHE A 248 6.24 -20.57 -4.58
C PHE A 248 7.01 -21.31 -5.67
N ASN A 249 6.46 -22.42 -6.13
CA ASN A 249 6.92 -23.14 -7.32
C ASN A 249 6.34 -22.53 -8.60
N GLN A 250 5.12 -22.00 -8.51
CA GLN A 250 4.45 -21.28 -9.58
C GLN A 250 3.51 -20.22 -8.98
N LEU A 251 3.53 -19.03 -9.55
CA LEU A 251 2.53 -17.99 -9.33
C LEU A 251 2.43 -17.18 -10.61
N GLU A 252 1.21 -16.88 -11.04
CA GLU A 252 0.90 -15.82 -11.98
C GLU A 252 -0.30 -15.07 -11.42
N ALA A 253 -0.09 -13.83 -11.02
CA ALA A 253 -1.13 -13.00 -10.44
C ALA A 253 -1.01 -11.54 -10.88
N PHE A 254 -2.12 -10.82 -10.87
CA PHE A 254 -2.19 -9.40 -11.19
C PHE A 254 -2.75 -8.61 -10.00
N LEU A 255 -2.04 -7.55 -9.64
CA LEU A 255 -2.36 -6.66 -8.53
C LEU A 255 -2.59 -5.24 -9.04
N SER A 256 -3.46 -4.51 -8.34
CA SER A 256 -3.45 -3.04 -8.33
C SER A 256 -4.05 -2.52 -7.02
N LEU A 257 -3.65 -1.32 -6.60
CA LEU A 257 -4.03 -0.76 -5.30
C LEU A 257 -4.60 0.65 -5.51
N TYR A 258 -5.64 1.01 -4.77
CA TYR A 258 -6.35 2.27 -4.95
C TYR A 258 -6.76 2.86 -3.61
N TYR A 259 -6.81 4.19 -3.54
CA TYR A 259 -7.39 4.92 -2.42
C TYR A 259 -8.56 5.79 -2.90
N GLN A 260 -9.49 6.06 -2.00
CA GLN A 260 -10.60 6.95 -2.30
C GLN A 260 -10.16 8.41 -2.28
N LYS A 261 -10.44 9.11 -3.38
CA LYS A 261 -10.20 10.54 -3.55
C LYS A 261 -11.37 11.15 -4.31
N ASP A 262 -12.01 12.16 -3.71
CA ASP A 262 -13.12 12.91 -4.33
C ASP A 262 -14.24 11.99 -4.85
N GLY A 263 -14.59 10.95 -4.07
CA GLY A 263 -15.64 9.98 -4.40
C GLY A 263 -15.26 8.93 -5.44
N LYS A 264 -13.98 8.82 -5.84
CA LYS A 264 -13.49 7.83 -6.80
C LYS A 264 -12.27 7.09 -6.25
N TYR A 265 -12.09 5.83 -6.64
CA TYR A 265 -10.85 5.11 -6.36
C TYR A 265 -9.80 5.39 -7.43
N VAL A 266 -8.66 5.91 -7.01
CA VAL A 266 -7.53 6.26 -7.89
C VAL A 266 -6.28 5.55 -7.40
N SER A 267 -5.38 5.22 -8.33
CA SER A 267 -4.14 4.52 -7.97
C SER A 267 -3.25 5.35 -7.05
N PHE A 268 -2.48 4.68 -6.19
CA PHE A 268 -1.43 5.34 -5.43
C PHE A 268 -0.36 5.93 -6.37
N PRO A 269 0.27 7.05 -5.98
CA PRO A 269 1.21 7.74 -6.87
C PRO A 269 2.51 6.98 -7.16
N SER A 270 2.89 6.02 -6.32
CA SER A 270 4.15 5.28 -6.46
C SER A 270 4.05 3.86 -5.90
N TYR A 271 4.84 2.92 -6.45
CA TYR A 271 4.88 1.52 -6.01
C TYR A 271 6.29 0.95 -5.95
N PHE A 272 6.49 0.05 -5.00
CA PHE A 272 7.64 -0.84 -4.82
C PHE A 272 7.16 -2.30 -4.85
N ASP A 273 8.03 -3.25 -5.22
CA ASP A 273 7.66 -4.68 -5.39
C ASP A 273 7.63 -5.51 -4.10
N PHE A 274 7.82 -4.88 -2.95
CA PHE A 274 7.86 -5.54 -1.65
C PHE A 274 7.05 -4.75 -0.63
N GLY A 275 6.49 -5.48 0.32
CA GLY A 275 5.92 -4.94 1.54
C GLY A 275 6.90 -5.07 2.69
N SER A 276 6.71 -4.22 3.68
CA SER A 276 7.47 -4.27 4.92
C SER A 276 6.57 -4.30 6.12
N ASP A 277 5.29 -3.92 6.03
CA ASP A 277 4.41 -3.81 7.20
C ASP A 277 3.62 -5.12 7.42
N THR A 278 4.37 -6.22 7.46
CA THR A 278 3.93 -7.59 7.78
C THR A 278 5.11 -8.44 8.24
N ALA A 279 4.86 -9.36 9.17
CA ALA A 279 5.89 -10.30 9.64
C ALA A 279 6.08 -11.48 8.68
N GLU A 280 5.09 -11.74 7.83
CA GLU A 280 5.12 -12.86 6.89
C GLU A 280 5.95 -12.55 5.64
N GLY A 281 6.57 -13.57 5.09
CA GLY A 281 7.46 -13.44 3.94
C GLY A 281 7.11 -14.37 2.80
N THR A 282 7.77 -14.14 1.67
CA THR A 282 7.76 -15.08 0.54
C THR A 282 9.17 -15.37 0.08
N SER A 283 9.33 -16.44 -0.67
CA SER A 283 10.51 -16.69 -1.47
C SER A 283 10.12 -17.07 -2.90
N ASN A 284 11.04 -16.80 -3.82
CA ASN A 284 10.88 -17.06 -5.26
C ASN A 284 9.72 -16.31 -5.91
N LEU A 285 9.41 -15.08 -5.48
CA LEU A 285 8.48 -14.18 -6.15
C LEU A 285 9.14 -12.88 -6.58
N VAL A 286 8.61 -12.28 -7.65
CA VAL A 286 8.97 -10.94 -8.11
C VAL A 286 7.77 -10.27 -8.74
N THR A 287 7.64 -8.95 -8.56
CA THR A 287 6.59 -8.17 -9.19
C THR A 287 7.15 -7.37 -10.35
N HIS A 288 6.41 -7.24 -11.45
CA HIS A 288 6.72 -6.42 -12.61
C HIS A 288 5.51 -5.58 -13.01
N ARG A 289 5.74 -4.39 -13.58
CA ARG A 289 4.64 -3.57 -14.11
C ARG A 289 4.23 -4.04 -15.50
N VAL A 290 2.93 -4.31 -15.69
CA VAL A 290 2.33 -4.70 -16.97
C VAL A 290 1.16 -3.78 -17.28
N GLY A 291 1.43 -2.73 -18.07
CA GLY A 291 0.46 -1.67 -18.34
C GLY A 291 0.06 -0.92 -17.04
N ASN A 292 -1.22 -1.01 -16.68
CA ASN A 292 -1.79 -0.40 -15.47
C ASN A 292 -1.86 -1.36 -14.28
N LEU A 293 -1.47 -2.62 -14.47
CA LEU A 293 -1.46 -3.64 -13.42
C LEU A 293 -0.01 -4.01 -13.06
N PHE A 294 0.12 -4.77 -11.99
CA PHE A 294 1.39 -5.32 -11.53
C PHE A 294 1.29 -6.84 -11.51
N GLU A 295 2.10 -7.48 -12.34
CA GLU A 295 2.16 -8.93 -12.46
C GLU A 295 3.13 -9.47 -11.42
N VAL A 296 2.70 -10.42 -10.59
CA VAL A 296 3.54 -11.16 -9.65
C VAL A 296 3.76 -12.55 -10.21
N THR A 297 5.01 -12.92 -10.42
CA THR A 297 5.41 -14.22 -10.95
C THR A 297 6.51 -14.85 -10.11
N THR A 298 6.79 -16.13 -10.35
CA THR A 298 7.95 -16.77 -9.73
C THR A 298 9.26 -16.21 -10.30
N GLY A 299 10.19 -15.89 -9.42
CA GLY A 299 11.47 -15.32 -9.82
C GLY A 299 12.31 -14.82 -8.66
N ARG A 300 13.50 -14.32 -9.01
CA ARG A 300 14.46 -13.79 -8.04
C ARG A 300 13.97 -12.44 -7.50
N GLN A 301 13.73 -12.40 -6.19
CA GLN A 301 13.42 -11.17 -5.45
C GLN A 301 14.49 -10.10 -5.71
N SER A 302 14.02 -8.89 -6.01
CA SER A 302 14.88 -7.79 -6.48
C SER A 302 14.69 -6.48 -5.70
N TYR A 303 13.57 -6.30 -4.99
CA TYR A 303 13.30 -5.16 -4.10
C TYR A 303 13.57 -3.81 -4.78
N TYR A 304 12.74 -3.42 -5.74
CA TYR A 304 12.94 -2.25 -6.59
C TYR A 304 11.67 -1.41 -6.78
N TYR A 305 11.88 -0.18 -7.26
CA TYR A 305 10.82 0.76 -7.56
C TYR A 305 10.11 0.39 -8.87
N LEU A 306 8.79 0.17 -8.80
CA LEU A 306 7.95 -0.23 -9.92
C LEU A 306 7.41 0.96 -10.74
N GLY A 307 7.57 2.18 -10.24
CA GLY A 307 7.11 3.39 -10.91
C GLY A 307 5.82 3.95 -10.32
N ARG A 308 5.02 4.60 -11.16
CA ARG A 308 3.77 5.26 -10.77
C ARG A 308 2.57 4.37 -11.04
N GLY A 309 1.53 4.54 -10.21
CA GLY A 309 0.20 4.04 -10.51
C GLY A 309 -0.50 4.86 -11.58
N GLU A 310 -1.26 4.17 -12.42
CA GLU A 310 -2.10 4.78 -13.44
C GLU A 310 -3.44 4.05 -13.49
N GLY A 311 -4.53 4.79 -13.32
CA GLY A 311 -5.88 4.25 -13.46
C GLY A 311 -6.82 4.60 -12.32
N SER A 312 -8.03 4.07 -12.45
CA SER A 312 -9.11 4.16 -11.49
C SER A 312 -9.98 2.91 -11.57
N ILE A 313 -10.61 2.55 -10.46
CA ILE A 313 -11.52 1.40 -10.37
C ILE A 313 -12.90 1.84 -9.88
N SER A 314 -13.95 1.15 -10.33
CA SER A 314 -15.31 1.30 -9.81
C SER A 314 -15.67 0.11 -8.95
N VAL A 315 -16.10 0.36 -7.71
CA VAL A 315 -16.44 -0.67 -6.72
C VAL A 315 -17.95 -0.90 -6.64
N ASP A 316 -18.78 -0.04 -7.23
CA ASP A 316 -20.24 -0.24 -7.28
C ASP A 316 -20.66 -1.29 -8.31
N GLY A 317 -21.72 -2.05 -7.97
CA GLY A 317 -22.15 -3.29 -8.61
C GLY A 317 -22.36 -3.23 -10.13
N GLY A 318 -21.73 -4.18 -10.83
CA GLY A 318 -21.87 -4.41 -12.27
C GLY A 318 -20.54 -4.31 -13.02
N LYS A 319 -19.82 -5.44 -13.12
CA LYS A 319 -18.51 -5.62 -13.80
C LYS A 319 -17.46 -4.58 -13.41
N THR A 320 -16.50 -5.00 -12.60
CA THR A 320 -15.26 -4.26 -12.35
C THR A 320 -14.57 -3.97 -13.68
N LEU A 321 -14.74 -2.76 -14.21
CA LEU A 321 -13.94 -2.25 -15.32
C LEU A 321 -12.68 -1.67 -14.72
N VAL A 322 -11.58 -2.44 -14.75
CA VAL A 322 -10.26 -1.83 -14.70
C VAL A 322 -10.18 -0.96 -15.96
N VAL A 323 -10.20 0.38 -15.80
CA VAL A 323 -10.05 1.28 -16.94
C VAL A 323 -8.60 1.15 -17.41
N GLN A 324 -8.38 0.23 -18.35
CA GLN A 324 -7.17 0.20 -19.15
C GLN A 324 -7.20 1.47 -20.01
N ASN A 325 -6.51 2.52 -19.57
CA ASN A 325 -6.10 3.59 -20.47
C ASN A 325 -5.00 3.05 -21.39
N THR A 326 -5.34 2.13 -22.28
CA THR A 326 -4.49 1.85 -23.42
C THR A 326 -4.63 3.04 -24.36
N ILE A 327 -3.65 3.94 -24.35
CA ILE A 327 -3.42 4.79 -25.52
C ILE A 327 -3.17 3.80 -26.65
N SER A 328 -4.10 3.71 -27.60
CA SER A 328 -3.93 2.78 -28.71
C SER A 328 -2.61 3.08 -29.43
N PRO A 329 -1.92 2.09 -30.01
CA PRO A 329 -0.69 2.34 -30.76
C PRO A 329 -0.85 3.46 -31.80
N ILE A 330 -2.06 3.59 -32.36
CA ILE A 330 -2.45 4.67 -33.28
C ILE A 330 -2.46 6.04 -32.59
N GLN A 331 -3.02 6.15 -31.39
CA GLN A 331 -3.00 7.40 -30.62
C GLN A 331 -1.57 7.79 -30.19
N SER A 332 -0.71 6.82 -29.88
CA SER A 332 0.71 7.06 -29.56
C SER A 332 1.48 7.60 -30.78
N VAL A 333 1.20 7.06 -31.96
CA VAL A 333 1.76 7.55 -33.24
C VAL A 333 1.26 8.96 -33.55
N ILE A 334 -0.04 9.24 -33.34
CA ILE A 334 -0.61 10.58 -33.57
C ILE A 334 -0.01 11.61 -32.60
N LEU A 335 0.16 11.28 -31.31
CA LEU A 335 0.80 12.18 -30.35
C LEU A 335 2.26 12.44 -30.70
N SER A 336 2.99 11.41 -31.11
CA SER A 336 4.40 11.52 -31.53
C SER A 336 4.53 12.40 -32.77
N PHE A 337 3.60 12.29 -33.72
CA PHE A 337 3.57 13.11 -34.93
C PHE A 337 3.23 14.58 -34.64
N LEU A 338 2.26 14.85 -33.75
CA LEU A 338 1.94 16.20 -33.28
C LEU A 338 3.12 16.85 -32.56
N LEU A 339 3.83 16.11 -31.71
CA LEU A 339 5.02 16.60 -31.02
C LEU A 339 6.14 16.95 -32.01
N PHE A 340 6.32 16.12 -33.04
CA PHE A 340 7.29 16.38 -34.12
C PHE A 340 6.97 17.66 -34.91
N ILE A 341 5.70 17.88 -35.26
CA ILE A 341 5.24 19.12 -35.93
C ILE A 341 5.52 20.34 -35.06
N LEU A 342 5.24 20.27 -33.75
CA LEU A 342 5.48 21.37 -32.81
C LEU A 342 6.97 21.70 -32.67
N ILE A 343 7.83 20.69 -32.64
CA ILE A 343 9.30 20.87 -32.62
C ILE A 343 9.77 21.52 -33.92
N LEU A 344 9.31 21.05 -35.08
CA LEU A 344 9.62 21.66 -36.37
C LEU A 344 9.15 23.13 -36.43
N ALA A 345 7.92 23.41 -36.01
CA ALA A 345 7.39 24.78 -35.96
C ALA A 345 8.22 25.69 -35.05
N SER A 346 8.70 25.18 -33.91
CA SER A 346 9.60 25.90 -33.00
C SER A 346 10.95 26.21 -33.64
N ILE A 347 11.55 25.24 -34.34
CA ILE A 347 12.82 25.41 -35.06
C ILE A 347 12.68 26.43 -36.19
N PHE A 348 11.63 26.32 -37.01
CA PHE A 348 11.36 27.28 -38.09
C PHE A 348 11.11 28.69 -37.55
N ARG A 349 10.36 28.83 -36.45
CA ARG A 349 10.15 30.13 -35.79
C ARG A 349 11.47 30.74 -35.32
N LYS A 350 12.39 29.93 -34.82
CA LYS A 350 13.73 30.36 -34.36
C LYS A 350 14.61 30.81 -35.53
N ILE A 351 14.55 30.10 -36.67
CA ILE A 351 15.28 30.44 -37.90
C ILE A 351 14.76 31.76 -38.49
N ILE A 352 13.44 31.93 -38.57
CA ILE A 352 12.81 33.16 -39.08
C ILE A 352 13.10 34.36 -38.17
N SER A 353 13.23 34.16 -36.86
CA SER A 353 13.62 35.24 -35.93
C SER A 353 15.13 35.58 -35.93
N SER A 354 15.94 34.84 -36.69
CA SER A 354 17.40 35.03 -36.80
C SER A 354 17.86 35.54 -38.16
N ILE A 355 16.91 35.79 -39.07
CA ILE A 355 17.06 36.53 -40.33
C ILE A 355 16.42 37.91 -40.11
#